data_AF-A0A7V4NZ15-F1
#
_entry.id   AF-A0A7V4NZ15-F1
#
_cell.length_a   1.000
_cell.length_b   1.000
_cell.length_c   1.000
_cell.angle_alpha   90.00
_cell.angle_beta   90.00
_cell.angle_gamma   90.00
#
_symmetry.space_group_name_H-M   'P 1'
#
loop_
_entity.id
_entity.type
_entity.pdbx_description
1 polymer ?
#
loop_
_entity_poly.entity_id
_entity_poly.type
_entity_poly.pdbx_seq_one_letter_code
_entity_poly.pdbx_strand_id
1 'polypeptide(L)'
;MHEAAHSGATDHPLLSSISVDRRPHELHFQCQLRSSSTALLTDHRIFGTSVLPAAAYLELALAAADRLLGATPASGAIISDAAFQDLLAVKGDDAVVLRVRIRRDGGDRARFHIESAPAPLAPLPAWRLHAQGAVEHAAGPLESGVDGSDGPPDRATAGEAFYRRAAHGPFQWGPTHRVVQSIVRAGHCLNYELRRVSMPTAPTHDFEGWLTAPLLDGCLQVPAMEHCGESADRASVPTRIDRAWFAPAGSHEVRVRCRPRERSDDSGDVLTIDLTAHGRSGEAVAIMRGVRFQSITRGAFEAAVSARRPSNSSKPAGAARTELRAELEAAAAADRPAVLSAFIERQVADLLKLKDPDPTTLQRGFFSIGLDSLLAIELQFRIQKALGFTLPPGSGLKFERIESLSAYLLNDVLALGG
;
A
#
# COMPACT_ATOMS: atom_id res chain seq x y z
N MET A 1 23.40 29.13 18.25
CA MET A 1 23.52 28.50 19.59
C MET A 1 22.12 28.50 20.18
N HIS A 2 21.41 27.39 20.37
CA HIS A 2 21.83 26.04 20.72
C HIS A 2 20.98 25.03 19.93
N GLU A 3 21.63 24.18 19.13
CA GLU A 3 21.13 22.83 18.86
C GLU A 3 21.02 22.11 20.19
N ALA A 4 19.84 21.55 20.47
CA ALA A 4 19.67 20.52 21.48
C ALA A 4 19.39 19.21 20.73
N ALA A 5 20.48 18.49 20.47
CA ALA A 5 20.46 17.12 19.99
C ALA A 5 19.64 16.25 20.96
N HIS A 6 18.51 15.73 20.48
CA HIS A 6 17.87 14.57 21.10
C HIS A 6 18.58 13.33 20.54
N SER A 7 19.60 12.85 21.26
CA SER A 7 20.22 11.55 20.98
C SER A 7 19.28 10.42 21.42
N GLY A 8 18.98 9.49 20.51
CA GLY A 8 18.44 8.18 20.90
C GLY A 8 17.42 7.50 19.99
N ALA A 9 17.15 7.96 18.77
CA ALA A 9 16.39 7.18 17.79
C ALA A 9 17.20 7.09 16.49
N THR A 10 17.69 5.89 16.16
CA THR A 10 18.38 5.63 14.91
C THR A 10 17.45 5.93 13.74
N ASP A 11 17.91 6.74 12.78
CA ASP A 11 17.08 7.14 11.65
C ASP A 11 16.78 5.93 10.76
N HIS A 12 15.50 5.67 10.47
CA HIS A 12 15.06 4.54 9.65
C HIS A 12 15.68 4.61 8.23
N PRO A 13 16.18 3.51 7.63
CA PRO A 13 16.93 3.55 6.36
C PRO A 13 16.23 4.28 5.20
N LEU A 14 14.90 4.17 5.12
CA LEU A 14 14.08 4.90 4.14
C LEU A 14 13.51 6.23 4.65
N LEU A 15 13.42 6.45 5.98
CA LEU A 15 12.89 7.71 6.55
C LEU A 15 14.01 8.69 6.97
N SER A 16 15.28 8.28 6.99
CA SER A 16 16.44 9.11 7.26
C SER A 16 16.70 10.12 6.13
N SER A 17 16.26 9.78 4.91
CA SER A 17 16.40 10.59 3.70
C SER A 17 15.15 11.40 3.37
N ILE A 18 14.29 11.64 4.37
CA ILE A 18 12.94 12.16 4.16
C ILE A 18 12.76 13.63 4.52
N SER A 19 12.05 14.36 3.64
CA SER A 19 11.41 15.62 4.00
C SER A 19 10.09 15.39 4.73
N VAL A 20 9.90 16.08 5.86
CA VAL A 20 8.69 15.97 6.68
C VAL A 20 7.88 17.25 6.58
N ASP A 21 6.67 17.16 6.01
CA ASP A 21 5.65 18.20 6.10
C ASP A 21 4.73 17.89 7.30
N ARG A 22 4.69 18.80 8.27
CA ARG A 22 3.92 18.66 9.51
C ARG A 22 2.63 19.45 9.41
N ARG A 23 1.51 18.76 9.55
CA ARG A 23 0.17 19.35 9.58
C ARG A 23 -0.52 19.02 10.91
N PRO A 24 -1.54 19.78 11.32
CA PRO A 24 -2.32 19.40 12.49
C PRO A 24 -2.84 17.97 12.36
N HIS A 25 -2.46 17.10 13.30
CA HIS A 25 -2.83 15.68 13.37
C HIS A 25 -2.35 14.79 12.20
N GLU A 26 -1.44 15.25 11.35
CA GLU A 26 -0.98 14.51 10.17
C GLU A 26 0.50 14.79 9.86
N LEU A 27 1.25 13.76 9.47
CA LEU A 27 2.62 13.86 8.99
C LEU A 27 2.73 13.31 7.57
N HIS A 28 3.45 14.03 6.71
CA HIS A 28 3.78 13.59 5.36
C HIS A 28 5.29 13.44 5.26
N PHE A 29 5.73 12.25 4.89
CA PHE A 29 7.12 11.85 4.71
C PHE A 29 7.34 11.63 3.21
N GLN A 30 8.37 12.22 2.60
CA GLN A 30 8.75 11.96 1.21
C GLN A 30 10.24 11.63 1.05
N CYS A 31 10.55 10.57 0.30
CA CYS A 31 11.91 10.28 -0.18
C CYS A 31 11.91 9.96 -1.68
N GLN A 32 13.05 10.19 -2.32
CA GLN A 32 13.28 9.74 -3.68
C GLN A 32 13.95 8.36 -3.66
N LEU A 33 13.41 7.43 -4.44
CA LEU A 33 13.94 6.08 -4.60
C LEU A 33 14.37 5.85 -6.05
N ARG A 34 15.52 5.21 -6.22
CA ARG A 34 15.94 4.52 -7.43
C ARG A 34 16.21 3.07 -7.09
N SER A 35 16.23 2.20 -8.10
CA SER A 35 16.60 0.79 -7.89
C SER A 35 18.00 0.66 -7.28
N SER A 36 18.93 1.57 -7.60
CA SER A 36 20.29 1.64 -7.07
C SER A 36 20.41 2.34 -5.71
N SER A 37 19.37 3.04 -5.25
CA SER A 37 19.43 3.84 -4.01
C SER A 37 19.54 3.00 -2.74
N THR A 38 19.05 1.75 -2.77
CA THR A 38 19.10 0.87 -1.61
C THR A 38 19.08 -0.59 -2.04
N ALA A 39 19.93 -1.40 -1.41
CA ALA A 39 19.96 -2.83 -1.62
C ALA A 39 18.59 -3.48 -1.27
N LEU A 40 17.80 -2.85 -0.39
CA LEU A 40 16.42 -3.27 -0.12
C LEU A 40 15.55 -3.34 -1.38
N LEU A 41 15.75 -2.44 -2.35
CA LEU A 41 14.98 -2.40 -3.59
C LEU A 41 15.71 -3.13 -4.73
N THR A 42 17.05 -3.04 -4.79
CA THR A 42 17.85 -3.73 -5.81
C THR A 42 17.69 -5.25 -5.74
N ASP A 43 17.67 -5.78 -4.51
CA ASP A 43 17.71 -7.21 -4.21
C ASP A 43 16.32 -7.85 -4.14
N HIS A 44 15.23 -7.11 -4.38
CA HIS A 44 13.88 -7.67 -4.40
C HIS A 44 13.27 -7.53 -5.79
N ARG A 45 13.28 -8.61 -6.57
CA ARG A 45 12.81 -8.61 -7.96
C ARG A 45 11.70 -9.61 -8.21
N ILE A 46 10.73 -9.17 -9.00
CA ILE A 46 9.66 -10.00 -9.55
C ILE A 46 9.73 -9.89 -11.07
N PHE A 47 9.80 -11.04 -11.74
CA PHE A 47 10.01 -11.14 -13.19
C PHE A 47 11.15 -10.23 -13.69
N GLY A 48 12.26 -10.18 -12.95
CA GLY A 48 13.44 -9.38 -13.27
C GLY A 48 13.34 -7.89 -12.95
N THR A 49 12.17 -7.36 -12.55
CA THR A 49 11.97 -5.95 -12.22
C THR A 49 12.09 -5.72 -10.72
N SER A 50 12.82 -4.67 -10.29
CA SER A 50 12.89 -4.27 -8.89
C SER A 50 11.53 -3.79 -8.37
N VAL A 51 11.05 -4.41 -7.29
CA VAL A 51 9.76 -4.13 -6.67
C VAL A 51 9.99 -3.87 -5.19
N LEU A 52 9.42 -2.81 -4.63
CA LEU A 52 9.46 -2.59 -3.19
C LEU A 52 8.57 -3.65 -2.50
N PRO A 53 9.12 -4.47 -1.59
CA PRO A 53 8.36 -5.57 -0.98
C PRO A 53 7.23 -5.05 -0.09
N ALA A 54 6.15 -5.82 0.03
CA ALA A 54 5.00 -5.45 0.86
C ALA A 54 5.40 -5.22 2.34
N ALA A 55 6.38 -5.99 2.82
CA ALA A 55 6.98 -5.86 4.13
C ALA A 55 7.59 -4.47 4.41
N ALA A 56 8.14 -3.80 3.40
CA ALA A 56 8.69 -2.45 3.56
C ALA A 56 7.59 -1.41 3.84
N TYR A 57 6.38 -1.60 3.33
CA TYR A 57 5.25 -0.73 3.66
C TYR A 57 4.84 -0.85 5.13
N LEU A 58 4.91 -2.05 5.71
CA LEU A 58 4.61 -2.29 7.12
C LEU A 58 5.65 -1.61 8.02
N GLU A 59 6.94 -1.79 7.70
CA GLU A 59 8.04 -1.14 8.41
C GLU A 59 7.91 0.40 8.37
N LEU A 60 7.64 0.97 7.20
CA LEU A 60 7.39 2.40 7.01
C LEU A 60 6.18 2.89 7.82
N ALA A 61 5.09 2.11 7.86
CA ALA A 61 3.90 2.46 8.61
C ALA A 61 4.14 2.49 10.13
N LEU A 62 4.86 1.50 10.67
CA LEU A 62 5.26 1.45 12.08
C LEU A 62 6.16 2.64 12.44
N ALA A 63 7.20 2.87 11.63
CA ALA A 63 8.13 3.96 11.87
C ALA A 63 7.47 5.36 11.73
N ALA A 64 6.51 5.52 10.82
CA ALA A 64 5.71 6.74 10.72
C ALA A 64 4.75 6.91 11.92
N ALA A 65 4.21 5.80 12.44
CA ALA A 65 3.37 5.79 13.63
C ALA A 65 4.15 6.25 14.86
N ASP A 66 5.37 5.75 15.07
CA ASP A 66 6.24 6.16 16.18
C ASP A 66 6.47 7.69 16.19
N ARG A 67 6.58 8.30 15.00
CA ARG A 67 6.76 9.76 14.85
C ARG A 67 5.49 10.58 15.10
N LEU A 68 4.30 9.99 14.93
CA LEU A 68 3.00 10.69 15.08
C LEU A 68 2.33 10.43 16.44
N LEU A 69 2.31 9.17 16.87
CA LEU A 69 1.63 8.68 18.07
C LEU A 69 2.52 8.74 19.31
N GLY A 70 3.84 8.73 19.11
CA GLY A 70 4.84 8.56 20.17
C GLY A 70 5.49 7.18 20.06
N ALA A 71 6.55 6.94 20.83
CA ALA A 71 7.24 5.65 20.81
C ALA A 71 6.28 4.51 21.18
N THR A 72 6.31 3.45 20.39
CA THR A 72 5.49 2.26 20.63
C THR A 72 5.78 1.68 22.03
N PRO A 73 4.73 1.33 22.81
CA PRO A 73 4.88 0.71 24.12
C PRO A 73 5.44 -0.71 24.02
N ALA A 74 5.98 -1.23 25.12
CA ALA A 74 6.51 -2.60 25.23
C ALA A 74 5.51 -3.69 24.77
N SER A 75 4.20 -3.42 24.85
CA SER A 75 3.12 -4.29 24.40
C SER A 75 2.98 -4.38 22.87
N GLY A 76 3.68 -3.53 22.11
CA GLY A 76 3.76 -3.58 20.65
C GLY A 76 2.75 -2.68 19.93
N ALA A 77 2.65 -2.86 18.62
CA ALA A 77 1.66 -2.19 17.77
C ALA A 77 0.88 -3.20 16.92
N ILE A 78 -0.35 -2.83 16.57
CA ILE A 78 -1.20 -3.57 15.65
C ILE A 78 -1.38 -2.74 14.37
N ILE A 79 -1.06 -3.34 13.24
CA ILE A 79 -1.54 -2.89 11.93
C ILE A 79 -2.82 -3.66 11.60
N SER A 80 -3.89 -2.94 11.24
CA SER A 80 -5.16 -3.51 10.81
C SER A 80 -5.49 -3.11 9.38
N ASP A 81 -6.11 -4.03 8.64
CA ASP A 81 -6.60 -3.84 7.27
C ASP A 81 -5.53 -3.30 6.31
N ALA A 82 -4.30 -3.80 6.43
CA ALA A 82 -3.24 -3.45 5.49
C ALA A 82 -3.59 -3.99 4.11
N ALA A 83 -3.87 -3.09 3.16
CA ALA A 83 -4.18 -3.44 1.78
C ALA A 83 -3.03 -2.99 0.86
N PHE A 84 -2.56 -3.90 0.01
CA PHE A 84 -1.52 -3.64 -0.99
C PHE A 84 -2.16 -3.67 -2.37
N GLN A 85 -2.37 -2.48 -2.97
CA GLN A 85 -3.18 -2.31 -4.18
C GLN A 85 -2.32 -2.34 -5.44
N ASP A 86 -1.26 -1.53 -5.48
CA ASP A 86 -0.36 -1.45 -6.62
C ASP A 86 1.07 -1.76 -6.20
N LEU A 87 1.75 -2.62 -6.96
CA LEU A 87 3.16 -2.91 -6.77
C LEU A 87 4.00 -1.69 -7.17
N LEU A 88 4.75 -1.10 -6.23
CA LEU A 88 5.78 -0.12 -6.58
C LEU A 88 6.96 -0.83 -7.22
N ALA A 89 7.02 -0.81 -8.55
CA ALA A 89 8.15 -1.35 -9.31
C ALA A 89 8.91 -0.22 -9.98
N VAL A 90 10.22 -0.27 -9.87
CA VAL A 90 11.18 0.69 -10.44
C VAL A 90 11.91 -0.01 -11.58
N LYS A 91 11.74 0.51 -12.80
CA LYS A 91 12.40 -0.02 -14.00
C LYS A 91 13.75 0.65 -14.18
N GLY A 92 14.77 -0.14 -14.55
CA GLY A 92 16.12 0.38 -14.75
C GLY A 92 16.58 1.16 -13.52
N ASP A 93 17.04 2.39 -13.72
CA ASP A 93 17.41 3.31 -12.65
C ASP A 93 16.48 4.54 -12.59
N ASP A 94 15.22 4.37 -13.03
CA ASP A 94 14.21 5.42 -12.93
C ASP A 94 14.05 5.87 -11.47
N ALA A 95 13.85 7.17 -11.27
CA ALA A 95 13.56 7.71 -9.95
C ALA A 95 12.06 7.87 -9.73
N VAL A 96 11.61 7.50 -8.54
CA VAL A 96 10.25 7.72 -8.05
C VAL A 96 10.33 8.48 -6.73
N VAL A 97 9.35 9.33 -6.46
CA VAL A 97 9.16 9.88 -5.12
C VAL A 97 8.13 9.00 -4.41
N LEU A 98 8.54 8.43 -3.28
CA LEU A 98 7.67 7.73 -2.34
C LEU A 98 7.17 8.73 -1.31
N ARG A 99 5.88 8.67 -0.99
CA ARG A 99 5.24 9.45 0.07
C ARG A 99 4.54 8.54 1.06
N VAL A 100 4.78 8.75 2.36
CA VAL A 100 4.01 8.16 3.46
C VAL A 100 3.21 9.28 4.12
N ARG A 101 1.88 9.18 4.08
CA ARG A 101 0.95 10.06 4.81
C ARG A 101 0.43 9.28 6.01
N ILE A 102 0.53 9.86 7.20
CA ILE A 102 -0.04 9.28 8.41
C ILE A 102 -0.85 10.31 9.18
N ARG A 103 -2.09 9.98 9.54
CA ARG A 103 -3.04 10.88 10.20
C ARG A 103 -3.63 10.22 11.43
N ARG A 104 -3.77 10.95 12.54
CA ARG A 104 -4.48 10.45 13.74
C ARG A 104 -5.94 10.16 13.41
N ASP A 105 -6.45 9.07 13.99
CA ASP A 105 -7.82 8.57 13.81
C ASP A 105 -8.47 8.29 15.18
N GLY A 106 -8.14 9.12 16.18
CA GLY A 106 -8.59 9.01 17.57
C GLY A 106 -7.63 8.21 18.46
N GLY A 107 -7.51 8.62 19.73
CA GLY A 107 -6.65 7.96 20.73
C GLY A 107 -5.24 7.67 20.23
N ASP A 108 -4.83 6.41 20.39
CA ASP A 108 -3.54 5.85 19.97
C ASP A 108 -3.61 5.16 18.61
N ARG A 109 -4.54 5.60 17.74
CA ARG A 109 -4.73 5.05 16.40
C ARG A 109 -4.42 6.09 15.32
N ALA A 110 -3.79 5.64 14.25
CA ALA A 110 -3.53 6.41 13.05
C ALA A 110 -3.88 5.62 11.79
N ARG A 111 -4.15 6.32 10.69
CA ARG A 111 -4.28 5.75 9.34
C ARG A 111 -3.10 6.16 8.50
N PHE A 112 -2.56 5.21 7.73
CA PHE A 112 -1.46 5.46 6.81
C PHE A 112 -1.90 5.25 5.35
N HIS A 113 -1.30 6.04 4.46
CA HIS A 113 -1.33 5.84 3.01
C HIS A 113 0.10 5.96 2.50
N ILE A 114 0.52 5.01 1.67
CA ILE A 114 1.83 5.00 1.04
C ILE A 114 1.63 5.05 -0.46
N GLU A 115 2.18 6.09 -1.08
CA GLU A 115 1.94 6.45 -2.46
C GLU A 115 3.25 6.75 -3.17
N SER A 116 3.27 6.68 -4.50
CA SER A 116 4.40 7.18 -5.27
C SER A 116 3.98 8.02 -6.47
N ALA A 117 4.92 8.81 -6.96
CA ALA A 117 4.83 9.52 -8.23
C ALA A 117 6.19 9.47 -8.95
N PRO A 118 6.24 9.57 -10.29
CA PRO A 118 7.49 9.70 -11.02
C PRO A 118 8.30 10.91 -10.54
N ALA A 119 9.63 10.78 -10.52
CA ALA A 119 10.53 11.91 -10.30
C ALA A 119 11.06 12.44 -11.65
N PRO A 120 11.27 13.77 -11.80
CA PRO A 120 10.96 14.82 -10.82
C PRO A 120 9.44 14.99 -10.63
N LEU A 121 9.04 15.45 -9.43
CA LEU A 121 7.63 15.69 -9.14
C LEU A 121 7.08 16.81 -10.02
N ALA A 122 5.95 16.55 -10.68
CA ALA A 122 5.17 17.59 -11.33
C ALA A 122 4.53 18.54 -10.29
N PRO A 123 4.13 19.77 -10.66
CA PRO A 123 3.42 20.68 -9.76
C PRO A 123 2.17 20.09 -9.12
N LEU A 124 1.45 19.25 -9.88
CA LEU A 124 0.33 18.43 -9.42
C LEU A 124 0.65 16.95 -9.70
N PRO A 125 1.34 16.25 -8.77
CA PRO A 125 1.74 14.87 -9.01
C PRO A 125 0.53 13.94 -9.04
N ALA A 126 0.49 13.04 -10.03
CA ALA A 126 -0.45 11.94 -10.05
C ALA A 126 0.03 10.84 -9.10
N TRP A 127 -0.31 10.98 -7.82
CA TRP A 127 0.02 10.00 -6.79
C TRP A 127 -0.72 8.68 -7.03
N ARG A 128 0.03 7.59 -6.97
CA ARG A 128 -0.50 6.22 -7.04
C ARG A 128 -0.43 5.60 -5.66
N LEU A 129 -1.55 5.08 -5.17
CA LEU A 129 -1.62 4.41 -3.88
C LEU A 129 -1.09 2.98 -3.97
N HIS A 130 -0.13 2.65 -3.12
CA HIS A 130 0.47 1.32 -3.03
C HIS A 130 -0.03 0.55 -1.82
N ALA A 131 -0.03 1.19 -0.66
CA ALA A 131 -0.45 0.57 0.59
C ALA A 131 -1.28 1.52 1.44
N GLN A 132 -2.23 0.98 2.17
CA GLN A 132 -3.01 1.72 3.17
C GLN A 132 -3.42 0.80 4.32
N GLY A 133 -3.74 1.39 5.46
CA GLY A 133 -4.25 0.66 6.62
C GLY A 133 -4.37 1.55 7.85
N ALA A 134 -4.59 0.92 8.99
CA ALA A 134 -4.52 1.57 10.30
C ALA A 134 -3.41 0.96 11.14
N VAL A 135 -2.83 1.76 12.02
CA VAL A 135 -1.83 1.37 13.01
C VAL A 135 -2.24 1.92 14.36
N GLU A 136 -2.14 1.10 15.40
CA GLU A 136 -2.46 1.48 16.77
C GLU A 136 -1.48 0.86 17.77
N HIS A 137 -1.28 1.52 18.91
CA HIS A 137 -0.59 0.89 20.04
C HIS A 137 -1.41 -0.31 20.54
N ALA A 138 -0.73 -1.43 20.76
CA ALA A 138 -1.36 -2.66 21.20
C ALA A 138 -1.43 -2.71 22.73
N ALA A 139 -2.48 -3.32 23.28
CA ALA A 139 -2.51 -3.70 24.69
C ALA A 139 -1.68 -4.97 24.97
N GLY A 140 -1.36 -5.74 23.93
CA GLY A 140 -0.59 -6.97 23.98
C GLY A 140 -0.60 -7.69 22.62
N PRO A 141 0.06 -8.86 22.54
CA PRO A 141 0.08 -9.66 21.32
C PRO A 141 -1.31 -10.15 20.91
N LEU A 142 -1.49 -10.36 19.61
CA LEU A 142 -2.64 -11.10 19.08
C LEU A 142 -2.55 -12.59 19.45
N GLU A 143 -3.65 -13.31 19.32
CA GLU A 143 -3.62 -14.77 19.35
C GLU A 143 -2.96 -15.31 18.06
N SER A 144 -2.03 -16.25 18.23
CA SER A 144 -1.11 -16.74 17.18
C SER A 144 -1.84 -17.26 15.94
N GLY A 145 -3.00 -17.90 16.12
CA GLY A 145 -3.78 -18.45 15.02
C GLY A 145 -3.18 -19.68 14.35
N VAL A 146 -1.97 -20.05 14.74
CA VAL A 146 -1.23 -21.19 14.22
C VAL A 146 -0.97 -22.21 15.33
N ASP A 147 -1.91 -22.35 16.26
CA ASP A 147 -1.79 -23.23 17.42
C ASP A 147 -1.93 -24.72 17.06
N GLY A 148 -1.56 -25.60 17.99
CA GLY A 148 -1.64 -27.06 17.84
C GLY A 148 -0.30 -27.75 17.59
N SER A 149 -0.28 -29.08 17.53
CA SER A 149 0.93 -29.85 17.15
C SER A 149 1.13 -29.79 15.64
N ASP A 150 2.38 -29.72 15.21
CA ASP A 150 2.71 -30.09 13.84
C ASP A 150 2.54 -31.60 13.68
N GLY A 151 2.14 -32.03 12.48
CA GLY A 151 2.27 -33.43 12.10
C GLY A 151 3.75 -33.83 11.98
N PRO A 152 4.05 -35.09 11.64
CA PRO A 152 5.43 -35.47 11.32
C PRO A 152 5.96 -34.62 10.15
N PRO A 153 7.27 -34.30 10.13
CA PRO A 153 7.87 -33.57 9.03
C PRO A 153 7.92 -34.42 7.76
N ASP A 154 7.43 -33.87 6.65
CA ASP A 154 7.39 -34.57 5.35
C ASP A 154 8.51 -34.11 4.41
N ARG A 155 8.96 -32.85 4.54
CA ARG A 155 9.98 -32.26 3.66
C ARG A 155 10.83 -31.25 4.40
N ALA A 156 12.14 -31.40 4.34
CA ALA A 156 13.12 -30.41 4.80
C ALA A 156 13.83 -29.78 3.60
N THR A 157 14.04 -28.46 3.62
CA THR A 157 14.70 -27.70 2.56
C THR A 157 15.67 -26.70 3.19
N ALA A 158 16.93 -26.72 2.77
CA ALA A 158 17.90 -25.71 3.17
C ALA A 158 17.61 -24.37 2.48
N GLY A 159 17.88 -23.25 3.15
CA GLY A 159 17.64 -21.90 2.63
C GLY A 159 18.31 -21.63 1.28
N GLU A 160 19.55 -22.09 1.10
CA GLU A 160 20.26 -21.98 -0.18
C GLU A 160 19.57 -22.78 -1.31
N ALA A 161 18.99 -23.93 -1.01
CA ALA A 161 18.21 -24.70 -1.98
C ALA A 161 16.89 -23.98 -2.33
N PHE A 162 16.25 -23.36 -1.33
CA PHE A 162 15.07 -22.52 -1.52
C PHE A 162 15.36 -21.35 -2.49
N TYR A 163 16.42 -20.58 -2.24
CA TYR A 163 16.76 -19.44 -3.11
C TYR A 163 17.25 -19.87 -4.50
N ARG A 164 17.94 -21.01 -4.62
CA ARG A 164 18.31 -21.57 -5.93
C ARG A 164 17.08 -21.93 -6.75
N ARG A 165 16.07 -22.55 -6.13
CA ARG A 165 14.78 -22.83 -6.79
C ARG A 165 14.08 -21.53 -7.17
N ALA A 166 14.00 -20.56 -6.26
CA ALA A 166 13.34 -19.29 -6.51
C ALA A 166 13.92 -18.55 -7.72
N ALA A 167 15.26 -18.55 -7.88
CA ALA A 167 15.95 -17.87 -8.98
C ALA A 167 15.55 -18.35 -10.39
N HIS A 168 14.99 -19.55 -10.52
CA HIS A 168 14.46 -20.09 -11.79
C HIS A 168 12.98 -19.76 -12.02
N GLY A 169 12.32 -19.12 -11.07
CA GLY A 169 10.90 -18.78 -11.09
C GLY A 169 10.64 -17.27 -11.17
N PRO A 170 9.48 -16.81 -10.66
CA PRO A 170 9.08 -15.41 -10.72
C PRO A 170 9.91 -14.48 -9.83
N PHE A 171 10.54 -14.99 -8.76
CA PHE A 171 11.24 -14.18 -7.76
C PHE A 171 12.75 -14.25 -7.89
N GLN A 172 13.43 -13.12 -7.72
CA GLN A 172 14.87 -13.10 -7.48
C GLN A 172 15.17 -12.27 -6.24
N TRP A 173 15.58 -12.96 -5.17
CA TRP A 173 16.05 -12.34 -3.94
C TRP A 173 17.59 -12.26 -3.94
N GLY A 174 18.11 -11.05 -3.93
CA GLY A 174 19.52 -10.74 -3.75
C GLY A 174 19.95 -10.83 -2.28
N PRO A 175 21.24 -10.59 -1.98
CA PRO A 175 21.85 -10.85 -0.68
C PRO A 175 21.09 -10.26 0.51
N THR A 176 20.53 -9.06 0.39
CA THR A 176 19.81 -8.38 1.48
C THR A 176 18.55 -9.13 1.91
N HIS A 177 17.87 -9.81 0.98
CA HIS A 177 16.61 -10.53 1.22
C HIS A 177 16.77 -12.04 1.43
N ARG A 178 18.02 -12.54 1.40
CA ARG A 178 18.31 -13.97 1.56
C ARG A 178 18.41 -14.38 3.03
N VAL A 179 17.33 -14.19 3.76
CA VAL A 179 17.24 -14.40 5.22
C VAL A 179 16.85 -15.82 5.63
N VAL A 180 16.19 -16.60 4.76
CA VAL A 180 15.73 -17.96 5.06
C VAL A 180 16.93 -18.91 5.20
N GLN A 181 17.01 -19.59 6.35
CA GLN A 181 18.08 -20.55 6.67
C GLN A 181 17.64 -22.00 6.46
N SER A 182 16.43 -22.34 6.89
CA SER A 182 15.89 -23.69 6.84
C SER A 182 14.36 -23.66 6.74
N ILE A 183 13.77 -24.67 6.09
CA ILE A 183 12.32 -24.84 5.96
C ILE A 183 11.99 -26.30 6.25
N VAL A 184 11.00 -26.53 7.11
CA VAL A 184 10.42 -27.83 7.41
C VAL A 184 8.91 -27.75 7.16
N ARG A 185 8.43 -28.59 6.24
CA ARG A 185 7.01 -28.79 5.96
C ARG A 185 6.50 -30.00 6.72
N ALA A 186 5.40 -29.84 7.44
CA ALA A 186 4.67 -30.90 8.13
C ALA A 186 3.18 -30.79 7.76
N GLY A 187 2.72 -31.59 6.81
CA GLY A 187 1.40 -31.47 6.20
C GLY A 187 1.16 -30.09 5.59
N HIS A 188 0.24 -29.33 6.17
CA HIS A 188 -0.09 -27.96 5.76
C HIS A 188 0.71 -26.89 6.53
N CYS A 189 1.54 -27.28 7.49
CA CYS A 189 2.34 -26.37 8.30
C CYS A 189 3.70 -26.13 7.66
N LEU A 190 4.13 -24.88 7.68
CA LEU A 190 5.46 -24.45 7.28
C LEU A 190 6.15 -23.86 8.50
N ASN A 191 7.24 -24.50 8.90
CA ASN A 191 8.14 -24.01 9.94
C ASN A 191 9.46 -23.62 9.29
N TYR A 192 9.98 -22.43 9.56
CA TYR A 192 11.22 -21.99 8.94
C TYR A 192 11.98 -21.00 9.81
N GLU A 193 13.30 -21.01 9.64
CA GLU A 193 14.23 -20.15 10.37
C GLU A 193 14.70 -19.02 9.46
N LEU A 194 14.67 -17.81 9.99
CA LEU A 194 15.15 -16.59 9.35
C LEU A 194 16.29 -16.02 10.16
N ARG A 195 17.30 -15.47 9.46
CA ARG A 195 18.40 -14.74 10.08
C ARG A 195 18.71 -13.49 9.28
N ARG A 196 18.86 -12.37 9.99
CA ARG A 196 19.27 -11.10 9.39
C ARG A 196 20.63 -11.28 8.74
N VAL A 197 20.75 -10.78 7.51
CA VAL A 197 22.03 -10.76 6.80
C VAL A 197 22.84 -9.56 7.31
N SER A 198 24.04 -9.83 7.83
CA SER A 198 25.02 -8.78 8.12
C SER A 198 25.66 -8.32 6.81
N MET A 199 25.44 -7.07 6.43
CA MET A 199 26.04 -6.49 5.22
C MET A 199 27.40 -5.87 5.57
N PRO A 200 28.52 -6.30 4.96
CA PRO A 200 29.87 -5.87 5.35
C PRO A 200 30.17 -4.36 5.19
N THR A 201 29.44 -3.67 4.31
CA THR A 201 29.74 -2.29 3.90
C THR A 201 28.56 -1.33 4.06
N ALA A 202 27.40 -1.80 4.50
CA ALA A 202 26.29 -0.91 4.82
C ALA A 202 26.54 -0.36 6.24
N PRO A 203 26.40 0.96 6.49
CA PRO A 203 26.26 1.43 7.85
C PRO A 203 25.16 0.60 8.50
N THR A 204 25.49 -0.08 9.61
CA THR A 204 24.52 -0.81 10.41
C THR A 204 23.51 0.22 10.89
N HIS A 205 22.47 0.42 10.10
CA HIS A 205 21.25 1.03 10.60
C HIS A 205 20.66 -0.05 11.48
N ASP A 206 21.13 -0.06 12.72
CA ASP A 206 20.51 -0.74 13.83
C ASP A 206 19.23 0.03 14.12
N PHE A 207 18.25 -0.16 13.24
CA PHE A 207 16.88 0.16 13.54
C PHE A 207 16.48 -0.82 14.65
N GLU A 208 16.54 -0.34 15.89
CA GLU A 208 16.38 -1.17 17.10
C GLU A 208 14.91 -1.42 17.48
N GLY A 209 13.94 -0.86 16.74
CA GLY A 209 12.53 -0.92 17.11
C GLY A 209 11.78 -2.16 16.64
N TRP A 210 11.99 -2.62 15.41
CA TRP A 210 11.11 -3.61 14.79
C TRP A 210 11.89 -4.63 13.97
N LEU A 211 11.22 -5.72 13.55
CA LEU A 211 11.74 -6.56 12.49
C LEU A 211 11.98 -5.71 11.24
N THR A 212 13.17 -5.82 10.67
CA THR A 212 13.53 -5.07 9.46
C THR A 212 12.73 -5.57 8.25
N ALA A 213 12.54 -4.73 7.22
CA ALA A 213 11.82 -5.14 6.01
C ALA A 213 12.31 -6.47 5.41
N PRO A 214 13.61 -6.79 5.33
CA PRO A 214 14.05 -8.11 4.82
C PRO A 214 13.65 -9.29 5.70
N LEU A 215 13.66 -9.15 7.04
CA LEU A 215 13.18 -10.21 7.93
C LEU A 215 11.66 -10.36 7.87
N LEU A 216 10.93 -9.24 7.81
CA LEU A 216 9.48 -9.24 7.60
C LEU A 216 9.10 -9.86 6.26
N ASP A 217 9.85 -9.57 5.19
CA ASP A 217 9.66 -10.19 3.88
C ASP A 217 9.94 -11.68 3.94
N GLY A 218 10.99 -12.11 4.66
CA GLY A 218 11.29 -13.51 4.92
C GLY A 218 10.11 -14.31 5.51
N CYS A 219 9.29 -13.70 6.35
CA CYS A 219 8.04 -14.30 6.86
C CYS A 219 6.97 -14.53 5.75
N LEU A 220 7.13 -13.94 4.58
CA LEU A 220 6.18 -14.00 3.47
C LEU A 220 6.75 -14.77 2.26
N GLN A 221 8.08 -14.86 2.12
CA GLN A 221 8.76 -15.52 1.00
C GLN A 221 8.37 -17.01 0.85
N VAL A 222 8.40 -17.76 1.96
CA VAL A 222 8.11 -19.20 1.95
C VAL A 222 6.67 -19.51 1.54
N PRO A 223 5.62 -18.94 2.18
CA PRO A 223 4.25 -19.18 1.74
C PRO A 223 3.96 -18.66 0.34
N ALA A 224 4.57 -17.55 -0.10
CA ALA A 224 4.46 -17.08 -1.48
C ALA A 224 4.97 -18.13 -2.48
N MET A 225 6.15 -18.71 -2.22
CA MET A 225 6.73 -19.75 -3.07
C MET A 225 5.94 -21.06 -3.05
N GLU A 226 5.40 -21.47 -1.90
CA GLU A 226 4.53 -22.65 -1.82
C GLU A 226 3.24 -22.44 -2.63
N HIS A 227 2.66 -21.23 -2.63
CA HIS A 227 1.50 -20.89 -3.47
C HIS A 227 1.82 -20.90 -4.98
N CYS A 228 3.01 -20.43 -5.36
CA CYS A 228 3.44 -20.45 -6.76
C CYS A 228 3.62 -21.87 -7.30
N GLY A 229 3.91 -22.84 -6.43
CA GLY A 229 4.27 -24.19 -6.83
C GLY A 229 5.52 -24.21 -7.71
N GLU A 230 5.42 -24.86 -8.87
CA GLU A 230 6.50 -24.97 -9.85
C GLU A 230 6.37 -23.97 -11.01
N SER A 231 5.38 -23.07 -10.96
CA SER A 231 5.14 -22.13 -12.05
C SER A 231 6.21 -21.04 -12.12
N ALA A 232 6.86 -20.93 -13.27
CA ALA A 232 7.79 -19.83 -13.58
C ALA A 232 7.09 -18.57 -14.12
N ASP A 233 5.78 -18.67 -14.42
CA ASP A 233 5.01 -17.59 -15.06
C ASP A 233 3.97 -16.94 -14.13
N ARG A 234 3.87 -17.43 -12.89
CA ARG A 234 2.94 -16.91 -11.89
C ARG A 234 3.68 -16.54 -10.61
N ALA A 235 3.59 -15.28 -10.20
CA ALA A 235 4.10 -14.79 -8.93
C ALA A 235 2.96 -14.74 -7.91
N SER A 236 3.23 -15.06 -6.66
CA SER A 236 2.26 -14.94 -5.55
C SER A 236 2.64 -13.76 -4.68
N VAL A 237 1.85 -12.68 -4.71
CA VAL A 237 2.18 -11.44 -4.00
C VAL A 237 1.19 -11.16 -2.86
N PRO A 238 1.63 -10.63 -1.71
CA PRO A 238 0.73 -10.19 -0.66
C PRO A 238 -0.19 -9.07 -1.16
N THR A 239 -1.49 -9.20 -0.92
CA THR A 239 -2.50 -8.17 -1.26
C THR A 239 -3.24 -7.64 -0.04
N ARG A 240 -3.28 -8.41 1.06
CA ARG A 240 -3.91 -7.97 2.30
C ARG A 240 -3.28 -8.61 3.52
N ILE A 241 -3.29 -7.91 4.65
CA ILE A 241 -3.16 -8.47 5.99
C ILE A 241 -4.30 -7.92 6.85
N ASP A 242 -5.14 -8.80 7.41
CA ASP A 242 -6.30 -8.37 8.19
C ASP A 242 -5.86 -7.74 9.51
N ARG A 243 -4.96 -8.41 10.24
CA ARG A 243 -4.31 -7.89 11.45
C ARG A 243 -2.88 -8.39 11.56
N ALA A 244 -1.95 -7.52 11.89
CA ALA A 244 -0.58 -7.87 12.22
C ALA A 244 -0.15 -7.18 13.51
N TRP A 245 0.31 -7.95 14.48
CA TRP A 245 0.96 -7.43 15.68
C TRP A 245 2.47 -7.57 15.56
N PHE A 246 3.18 -6.59 16.10
CA PHE A 246 4.64 -6.54 16.11
C PHE A 246 5.11 -6.18 17.53
N ALA A 247 6.18 -6.82 17.99
CA ALA A 247 6.88 -6.44 19.21
C ALA A 247 7.85 -5.27 18.92
N PRO A 248 8.05 -4.34 19.87
CA PRO A 248 8.98 -3.22 19.73
C PRO A 248 10.44 -3.63 20.04
N ALA A 249 10.78 -4.89 19.83
CA ALA A 249 12.10 -5.46 20.04
C ALA A 249 12.56 -6.12 18.75
N GLY A 250 13.50 -5.47 18.05
CA GLY A 250 14.10 -6.06 16.86
C GLY A 250 14.79 -7.39 17.19
N SER A 251 14.43 -8.45 16.47
CA SER A 251 15.18 -9.71 16.50
C SER A 251 16.03 -9.85 15.24
N HIS A 252 17.21 -10.42 15.38
CA HIS A 252 18.08 -10.78 14.26
C HIS A 252 17.90 -12.22 13.80
N GLU A 253 17.17 -13.03 14.55
CA GLU A 253 16.91 -14.44 14.28
C GLU A 253 15.49 -14.78 14.68
N VAL A 254 14.75 -15.38 13.75
CA VAL A 254 13.31 -15.55 13.89
C VAL A 254 12.91 -16.94 13.42
N ARG A 255 12.13 -17.65 14.24
CA ARG A 255 11.47 -18.90 13.86
C ARG A 255 10.02 -18.60 13.51
N VAL A 256 9.63 -18.89 12.29
CA VAL A 256 8.28 -18.64 11.80
C VAL A 256 7.53 -19.96 11.70
N ARG A 257 6.30 -19.95 12.23
CA ARG A 257 5.29 -20.98 12.03
C ARG A 257 4.16 -20.39 11.22
N CYS A 258 3.80 -21.03 10.12
CA CYS A 258 2.80 -20.57 9.16
C CYS A 258 1.83 -21.71 8.84
N ARG A 259 0.53 -21.40 8.79
CA ARG A 259 -0.52 -22.34 8.39
C ARG A 259 -1.52 -21.66 7.45
N PRO A 260 -1.98 -22.34 6.38
CA PRO A 260 -3.11 -21.87 5.60
C PRO A 260 -4.40 -21.93 6.43
N ARG A 261 -5.29 -20.96 6.21
CA ARG A 261 -6.67 -21.05 6.71
C ARG A 261 -7.46 -22.02 5.82
N GLU A 262 -8.35 -22.82 6.39
CA GLU A 262 -9.18 -23.75 5.62
C GLU A 262 -10.24 -23.01 4.76
N ARG A 263 -10.24 -23.33 3.45
CA ARG A 263 -11.15 -22.95 2.34
C ARG A 263 -11.13 -21.49 1.82
N SER A 264 -11.45 -21.21 0.54
CA SER A 264 -11.63 -22.01 -0.69
C SER A 264 -11.74 -21.05 -1.88
N ASP A 265 -10.85 -21.15 -2.86
CA ASP A 265 -11.20 -20.89 -4.24
C ASP A 265 -10.92 -22.18 -5.04
N ASP A 266 -11.78 -22.55 -5.97
CA ASP A 266 -11.48 -23.67 -6.89
C ASP A 266 -10.36 -23.26 -7.88
N SER A 267 -10.10 -21.96 -8.01
CA SER A 267 -9.07 -21.41 -8.90
C SER A 267 -7.63 -21.62 -8.41
N GLY A 268 -7.40 -21.75 -7.09
CA GLY A 268 -6.06 -21.76 -6.51
C GLY A 268 -5.32 -20.42 -6.67
N ASP A 269 -6.04 -19.33 -6.97
CA ASP A 269 -5.46 -18.02 -7.24
C ASP A 269 -5.18 -17.26 -5.94
N VAL A 270 -5.93 -17.56 -4.88
CA VAL A 270 -5.84 -16.89 -3.59
C VAL A 270 -5.39 -17.86 -2.50
N LEU A 271 -4.37 -17.48 -1.74
CA LEU A 271 -3.98 -18.16 -0.50
C LEU A 271 -4.15 -17.23 0.67
N THR A 272 -4.79 -17.70 1.74
CA THR A 272 -4.85 -16.98 3.01
C THR A 272 -4.15 -17.79 4.09
N ILE A 273 -3.20 -17.18 4.79
CA ILE A 273 -2.46 -17.81 5.89
C ILE A 273 -2.59 -17.03 7.19
N ASP A 274 -2.32 -17.72 8.29
CA ASP A 274 -1.89 -17.14 9.54
C ASP A 274 -0.43 -17.53 9.78
N LEU A 275 0.35 -16.63 10.39
CA LEU A 275 1.71 -16.93 10.81
C LEU A 275 2.04 -16.26 12.14
N THR A 276 2.94 -16.91 12.89
CA THR A 276 3.56 -16.36 14.08
C THR A 276 5.06 -16.54 14.00
N ALA A 277 5.77 -15.47 14.30
CA ALA A 277 7.20 -15.36 14.28
C ALA A 277 7.69 -15.22 15.73
N HIS A 278 8.64 -16.07 16.11
CA HIS A 278 9.21 -16.10 17.46
C HIS A 278 10.69 -15.73 17.41
N GLY A 279 11.16 -14.99 18.41
CA GLY A 279 12.58 -14.74 18.60
C GLY A 279 13.33 -15.94 19.17
N ARG A 280 14.60 -15.73 19.52
CA ARG A 280 15.49 -16.80 19.98
C ARG A 280 15.04 -17.41 21.30
N SER A 281 14.52 -16.60 22.23
CA SER A 281 14.01 -17.09 23.53
C SER A 281 12.59 -17.68 23.46
N GLY A 282 11.96 -17.71 22.28
CA GLY A 282 10.63 -18.29 22.06
C GLY A 282 9.48 -17.30 22.28
N GLU A 283 9.77 -16.06 22.60
CA GLU A 283 8.83 -14.94 22.63
C GLU A 283 8.29 -14.63 21.23
N ALA A 284 7.00 -14.28 21.13
CA ALA A 284 6.44 -13.81 19.87
C ALA A 284 6.99 -12.41 19.54
N VAL A 285 7.48 -12.24 18.31
CA VAL A 285 7.98 -10.95 17.79
C VAL A 285 7.11 -10.39 16.67
N ALA A 286 6.34 -11.25 16.00
CA ALA A 286 5.29 -10.83 15.08
C ALA A 286 4.20 -11.90 14.97
N ILE A 287 2.94 -11.47 14.83
CA ILE A 287 1.79 -12.34 14.58
C ILE A 287 1.00 -11.71 13.46
N MET A 288 0.83 -12.41 12.33
CA MET A 288 0.03 -11.91 11.21
C MET A 288 -1.13 -12.85 10.95
N ARG A 289 -2.32 -12.27 10.93
CA ARG A 289 -3.60 -12.95 10.74
C ARG A 289 -4.19 -12.53 9.40
N GLY A 290 -4.64 -13.51 8.62
CA GLY A 290 -5.35 -13.28 7.36
C GLY A 290 -4.45 -12.65 6.31
N VAL A 291 -3.19 -13.10 6.23
CA VAL A 291 -2.28 -12.67 5.16
C VAL A 291 -2.76 -13.30 3.86
N ARG A 292 -3.24 -12.48 2.94
CA ARG A 292 -3.75 -12.90 1.65
C ARG A 292 -2.69 -12.69 0.57
N PHE A 293 -2.44 -13.76 -0.17
CA PHE A 293 -1.64 -13.77 -1.38
C PHE A 293 -2.55 -13.89 -2.59
N GLN A 294 -2.20 -13.18 -3.65
CA GLN A 294 -2.84 -13.28 -4.96
C GLN A 294 -1.80 -13.75 -5.98
N SER A 295 -2.17 -14.75 -6.76
CA SER A 295 -1.40 -15.17 -7.91
C SER A 295 -1.59 -14.19 -9.07
N ILE A 296 -0.49 -13.69 -9.62
CA ILE A 296 -0.45 -12.79 -10.79
C ILE A 296 0.40 -13.43 -11.88
N THR A 297 -0.09 -13.41 -13.12
CA THR A 297 0.70 -13.89 -14.27
C THR A 297 1.77 -12.86 -14.65
N ARG A 298 2.82 -13.31 -15.35
CA ARG A 298 3.84 -12.42 -15.91
C ARG A 298 3.22 -11.34 -16.80
N GLY A 299 2.30 -11.71 -17.69
CA GLY A 299 1.64 -10.74 -18.57
C GLY A 299 0.85 -9.68 -17.79
N ALA A 300 0.10 -10.07 -16.76
CA ALA A 300 -0.62 -9.13 -15.90
C ALA A 300 0.35 -8.21 -15.12
N PHE A 301 1.44 -8.76 -14.60
CA PHE A 301 2.50 -7.99 -13.94
C PHE A 301 3.14 -6.99 -14.92
N GLU A 302 3.57 -7.42 -16.09
CA GLU A 302 4.20 -6.59 -17.10
C GLU A 302 3.27 -5.49 -17.60
N ALA A 303 1.98 -5.76 -17.75
CA ALA A 303 0.96 -4.77 -18.09
C ALA A 303 0.81 -3.72 -16.97
N ALA A 304 0.67 -4.16 -15.72
CA ALA A 304 0.60 -3.28 -14.55
C ALA A 304 1.88 -2.43 -14.41
N VAL A 305 3.02 -2.98 -14.82
CA VAL A 305 4.35 -2.35 -14.77
C VAL A 305 4.66 -1.49 -16.00
N SER A 306 4.02 -1.71 -17.14
CA SER A 306 4.26 -0.98 -18.41
C SER A 306 3.26 0.13 -18.70
N ALA A 307 2.05 0.07 -18.14
CA ALA A 307 1.14 1.23 -18.06
C ALA A 307 1.74 2.44 -17.27
N ARG A 308 3.01 2.33 -16.86
CA ARG A 308 3.82 3.28 -16.08
C ARG A 308 4.71 4.19 -16.92
N ARG A 309 4.77 4.03 -18.25
CA ARG A 309 5.29 5.09 -19.14
C ARG A 309 4.13 5.99 -19.56
N PRO A 310 4.30 7.32 -19.60
CA PRO A 310 3.52 8.11 -20.54
C PRO A 310 3.90 7.63 -21.95
N SER A 311 3.09 6.75 -22.53
CA SER A 311 3.21 6.40 -23.94
C SER A 311 2.74 7.60 -24.76
N ASN A 312 3.70 8.33 -25.34
CA ASN A 312 3.46 9.18 -26.50
C ASN A 312 3.07 8.29 -27.70
N SER A 313 1.85 7.77 -27.72
CA SER A 313 1.14 7.22 -28.90
C SER A 313 -0.06 6.37 -28.46
N SER A 314 -1.10 7.04 -28.02
CA SER A 314 -2.50 6.67 -28.26
C SER A 314 -3.31 7.78 -27.61
N LYS A 315 -4.34 8.30 -28.32
CA LYS A 315 -5.17 9.41 -27.85
C LYS A 315 -5.58 9.16 -26.38
N PRO A 316 -5.14 10.00 -25.43
CA PRO A 316 -5.32 9.70 -24.02
C PRO A 316 -6.74 10.03 -23.58
N ALA A 317 -7.26 9.25 -22.63
CA ALA A 317 -8.37 9.61 -21.75
C ALA A 317 -8.07 10.87 -20.88
N GLY A 318 -6.93 11.54 -21.12
CA GLY A 318 -6.60 12.86 -20.62
C GLY A 318 -7.26 14.02 -21.39
N ALA A 319 -7.81 13.81 -22.59
CA ALA A 319 -8.51 14.87 -23.32
C ALA A 319 -9.72 15.41 -22.51
N ALA A 320 -10.54 14.51 -21.95
CA ALA A 320 -11.67 14.90 -21.09
C ALA A 320 -11.24 15.54 -19.75
N ARG A 321 -10.03 15.24 -19.26
CA ARG A 321 -9.47 15.76 -18.00
C ARG A 321 -8.95 17.20 -18.13
N THR A 322 -8.64 17.62 -19.34
CA THR A 322 -8.18 18.99 -19.66
C THR A 322 -9.32 19.87 -20.15
N GLU A 323 -10.34 19.31 -20.80
CA GLU A 323 -11.46 20.07 -21.37
C GLU A 323 -12.29 20.82 -20.33
N LEU A 324 -12.87 20.16 -19.31
CA LEU A 324 -13.77 20.83 -18.36
C LEU A 324 -13.06 21.90 -17.53
N ARG A 325 -11.83 21.63 -17.08
CA ARG A 325 -11.07 22.61 -16.29
C ARG A 325 -10.63 23.80 -17.14
N ALA A 326 -10.14 23.55 -18.36
CA ALA A 326 -9.79 24.63 -19.28
C ALA A 326 -11.02 25.44 -19.69
N GLU A 327 -12.19 24.79 -19.86
CA GLU A 327 -13.47 25.43 -20.15
C GLU A 327 -13.93 26.33 -18.99
N LEU A 328 -13.79 25.87 -17.74
CA LEU A 328 -14.11 26.68 -16.55
C LEU A 328 -13.13 27.83 -16.33
N GLU A 329 -11.83 27.63 -16.58
CA GLU A 329 -10.81 28.67 -16.47
C GLU A 329 -10.93 29.73 -17.58
N ALA A 330 -11.36 29.32 -18.80
CA ALA A 330 -11.60 30.20 -19.94
C ALA A 330 -12.98 30.91 -19.90
N ALA A 331 -13.97 30.32 -19.22
CA ALA A 331 -15.29 30.91 -19.06
C ALA A 331 -15.25 32.16 -18.16
N ALA A 332 -16.08 33.15 -18.48
CA ALA A 332 -16.32 34.29 -17.60
C ALA A 332 -16.91 33.80 -16.27
N ALA A 333 -16.61 34.50 -15.18
CA ALA A 333 -16.98 34.03 -13.85
C ALA A 333 -18.49 33.81 -13.68
N ALA A 334 -19.32 34.60 -14.37
CA ALA A 334 -20.78 34.46 -14.43
C ALA A 334 -21.25 33.17 -15.13
N ASP A 335 -20.46 32.60 -16.04
CA ASP A 335 -20.83 31.43 -16.85
C ASP A 335 -20.34 30.10 -16.23
N ARG A 336 -19.35 30.15 -15.34
CA ARG A 336 -18.76 28.95 -14.68
C ARG A 336 -19.77 28.07 -13.95
N PRO A 337 -20.78 28.62 -13.22
CA PRO A 337 -21.81 27.80 -12.58
C PRO A 337 -22.65 27.00 -13.58
N ALA A 338 -22.96 27.58 -14.74
CA ALA A 338 -23.75 26.92 -15.78
C ALA A 338 -22.97 25.79 -16.45
N VAL A 339 -21.69 26.04 -16.78
CA VAL A 339 -20.78 25.04 -17.36
C VAL A 339 -20.63 23.83 -16.42
N LEU A 340 -20.41 24.07 -15.14
CA LEU A 340 -20.22 22.99 -14.17
C LEU A 340 -21.53 22.21 -13.91
N SER A 341 -22.66 22.91 -13.85
CA SER A 341 -23.98 22.26 -13.67
C SER A 341 -24.33 21.36 -14.85
N ALA A 342 -24.14 21.84 -16.09
CA ALA A 342 -24.37 21.07 -17.30
C ALA A 342 -23.49 19.82 -17.39
N PHE A 343 -22.23 19.92 -16.93
CA PHE A 343 -21.35 18.77 -16.83
C PHE A 343 -21.89 17.72 -15.85
N ILE A 344 -22.30 18.13 -14.65
CA ILE A 344 -22.82 17.23 -13.62
C ILE A 344 -24.14 16.58 -14.08
N GLU A 345 -25.03 17.33 -14.72
CA GLU A 345 -26.27 16.83 -15.31
C GLU A 345 -26.00 15.71 -16.32
N ARG A 346 -25.00 15.88 -17.20
CA ARG A 346 -24.60 14.85 -18.17
C ARG A 346 -24.08 13.58 -17.48
N GLN A 347 -23.29 13.72 -16.42
CA GLN A 347 -22.80 12.56 -15.66
C GLN A 347 -23.92 11.79 -14.95
N VAL A 348 -24.91 12.50 -14.42
CA VAL A 348 -26.11 11.90 -13.78
C VAL A 348 -26.96 11.17 -14.81
N ALA A 349 -27.21 11.80 -15.97
CA ALA A 349 -27.95 11.19 -17.06
C ALA A 349 -27.30 9.89 -17.57
N ASP A 350 -25.98 9.91 -17.74
CA ASP A 350 -25.19 8.74 -18.15
C ASP A 350 -25.30 7.60 -17.12
N LEU A 351 -25.27 7.92 -15.82
CA LEU A 351 -25.37 6.93 -14.75
C LEU A 351 -26.75 6.29 -14.67
N LEU A 352 -27.79 7.09 -14.84
CA LEU A 352 -29.19 6.65 -14.84
C LEU A 352 -29.64 6.08 -16.19
N LYS A 353 -28.76 6.06 -17.20
CA LYS A 353 -29.03 5.62 -18.58
C LYS A 353 -30.25 6.31 -19.20
N LEU A 354 -30.46 7.58 -18.87
CA LEU A 354 -31.57 8.38 -19.38
C LEU A 354 -31.26 8.80 -20.82
N LYS A 355 -32.15 8.45 -21.77
CA LYS A 355 -31.96 8.73 -23.19
C LYS A 355 -32.29 10.17 -23.60
N ASP A 356 -33.05 10.89 -22.77
CA ASP A 356 -33.39 12.31 -22.97
C ASP A 356 -33.86 12.93 -21.64
N PRO A 357 -32.92 13.34 -20.76
CA PRO A 357 -33.28 13.86 -19.45
C PRO A 357 -33.76 15.32 -19.54
N ASP A 358 -34.96 15.58 -19.04
CA ASP A 358 -35.44 16.96 -18.85
C ASP A 358 -34.57 17.67 -17.79
N PRO A 359 -33.92 18.82 -18.11
CA PRO A 359 -33.08 19.57 -17.17
C PRO A 359 -33.80 19.94 -15.88
N THR A 360 -35.11 20.24 -15.96
CA THR A 360 -35.90 20.61 -14.77
C THR A 360 -36.22 19.43 -13.87
N THR A 361 -36.06 18.20 -14.37
CA THR A 361 -36.19 16.97 -13.60
C THR A 361 -34.90 16.66 -12.84
N LEU A 362 -33.72 16.88 -13.45
CA LEU A 362 -32.40 16.65 -12.81
C LEU A 362 -32.10 17.63 -11.66
N GLN A 363 -32.75 18.80 -11.64
CA GLN A 363 -32.63 19.80 -10.57
C GLN A 363 -33.46 19.49 -9.31
N ARG A 364 -34.36 18.49 -9.34
CA ARG A 364 -35.23 18.13 -8.18
C ARG A 364 -34.50 17.38 -7.06
N GLY A 365 -33.20 17.15 -7.23
CA GLY A 365 -32.30 16.55 -6.24
C GLY A 365 -31.94 15.09 -6.53
N PHE A 366 -30.70 14.70 -6.21
CA PHE A 366 -30.12 13.42 -6.63
C PHE A 366 -30.95 12.19 -6.22
N PHE A 367 -31.53 12.19 -5.03
CA PHE A 367 -32.33 11.06 -4.53
C PHE A 367 -33.74 10.99 -5.12
N SER A 368 -34.34 12.10 -5.55
CA SER A 368 -35.69 12.11 -6.13
C SER A 368 -35.72 11.59 -7.57
N ILE A 369 -34.56 11.58 -8.24
CA ILE A 369 -34.36 11.07 -9.60
C ILE A 369 -33.77 9.64 -9.65
N GLY A 370 -33.63 8.98 -8.49
CA GLY A 370 -33.19 7.58 -8.42
C GLY A 370 -31.67 7.36 -8.32
N LEU A 371 -30.89 8.40 -7.97
CA LEU A 371 -29.48 8.23 -7.63
C LEU A 371 -29.38 7.61 -6.23
N ASP A 372 -29.17 6.29 -6.14
CA ASP A 372 -28.94 5.62 -4.86
C ASP A 372 -27.54 5.94 -4.29
N SER A 373 -27.28 5.50 -3.05
CA SER A 373 -26.01 5.76 -2.36
C SER A 373 -24.77 5.20 -3.08
N LEU A 374 -24.93 4.16 -3.92
CA LEU A 374 -23.82 3.58 -4.70
C LEU A 374 -23.55 4.42 -5.96
N LEU A 375 -24.59 4.85 -6.66
CA LEU A 375 -24.51 5.75 -7.80
C LEU A 375 -24.02 7.15 -7.39
N ALA A 376 -24.30 7.60 -6.18
CA ALA A 376 -23.74 8.83 -5.62
C ALA A 376 -22.22 8.75 -5.44
N ILE A 377 -21.70 7.60 -5.00
CA ILE A 377 -20.25 7.36 -4.88
C ILE A 377 -19.60 7.32 -6.27
N GLU A 378 -20.25 6.67 -7.24
CA GLU A 378 -19.75 6.61 -8.62
C GLU A 378 -19.79 8.00 -9.30
N LEU A 379 -20.84 8.79 -9.09
CA LEU A 379 -20.93 10.18 -9.55
C LEU A 379 -19.79 11.02 -8.96
N GLN A 380 -19.55 10.88 -7.65
CA GLN A 380 -18.44 11.54 -6.96
C GLN A 380 -17.09 11.16 -7.59
N PHE A 381 -16.87 9.88 -7.86
CA PHE A 381 -15.64 9.40 -8.51
C PHE A 381 -15.47 9.97 -9.92
N ARG A 382 -16.55 10.07 -10.71
CA ARG A 382 -16.53 10.68 -12.06
C ARG A 382 -16.22 12.17 -12.03
N ILE A 383 -16.81 12.91 -11.10
CA ILE A 383 -16.54 14.34 -10.89
C ILE A 383 -15.08 14.56 -10.47
N GLN A 384 -14.58 13.77 -9.50
CA GLN A 384 -13.18 13.79 -9.07
C GLN A 384 -12.22 13.49 -10.23
N LYS A 385 -12.57 12.51 -11.06
CA LYS A 385 -11.80 12.13 -12.25
C LYS A 385 -11.78 13.24 -13.30
N ALA A 386 -12.90 13.92 -13.54
CA ALA A 386 -13.02 14.99 -14.53
C ALA A 386 -12.32 16.29 -14.11
N LEU A 387 -12.39 16.64 -12.82
CA LEU A 387 -11.82 17.87 -12.29
C LEU A 387 -10.40 17.70 -11.73
N GLY A 388 -9.92 16.46 -11.60
CA GLY A 388 -8.54 16.15 -11.24
C GLY A 388 -8.19 16.40 -9.77
N PHE A 389 -9.16 16.35 -8.85
CA PHE A 389 -8.96 16.46 -7.40
C PHE A 389 -9.56 15.27 -6.65
N THR A 390 -9.11 15.08 -5.41
CA THR A 390 -9.69 14.12 -4.46
C THR A 390 -10.50 14.89 -3.41
N LEU A 391 -11.80 14.59 -3.28
CA LEU A 391 -12.61 15.17 -2.19
C LEU A 391 -12.32 14.43 -0.88
N PRO A 392 -12.41 15.10 0.28
CA PRO A 392 -12.41 14.44 1.57
C PRO A 392 -13.47 13.33 1.64
N PRO A 393 -13.21 12.23 2.37
CA PRO A 393 -14.22 11.19 2.60
C PRO A 393 -15.50 11.79 3.21
N GLY A 394 -16.66 11.54 2.58
CA GLY A 394 -17.97 12.02 3.04
C GLY A 394 -18.44 13.38 2.48
N SER A 395 -17.69 14.03 1.59
CA SER A 395 -18.09 15.32 0.99
C SER A 395 -19.14 15.21 -0.12
N GLY A 396 -19.17 14.13 -0.91
CA GLY A 396 -20.10 13.97 -2.04
C GLY A 396 -21.55 13.72 -1.63
N LEU A 397 -21.79 13.32 -0.39
CA LEU A 397 -23.11 12.91 0.14
C LEU A 397 -23.85 14.03 0.89
N LYS A 398 -23.27 15.25 0.97
CA LYS A 398 -23.88 16.38 1.70
C LYS A 398 -24.78 17.26 0.85
N PHE A 399 -24.73 17.12 -0.47
CA PHE A 399 -25.40 18.01 -1.40
C PHE A 399 -26.53 17.26 -2.07
N GLU A 400 -27.76 17.61 -1.73
CA GLU A 400 -28.96 16.98 -2.29
C GLU A 400 -29.26 17.47 -3.72
N ARG A 401 -28.63 18.56 -4.17
CA ARG A 401 -28.91 19.23 -5.46
C ARG A 401 -27.64 19.57 -6.25
N ILE A 402 -27.77 19.58 -7.58
CA ILE A 402 -26.70 19.88 -8.54
C ILE A 402 -26.16 21.31 -8.33
N GLU A 403 -27.02 22.28 -8.05
CA GLU A 403 -26.57 23.67 -7.84
C GLU A 403 -25.67 23.79 -6.60
N SER A 404 -26.05 23.12 -5.51
CA SER A 404 -25.30 23.15 -4.25
C SER A 404 -23.94 22.45 -4.39
N LEU A 405 -23.89 21.35 -5.14
CA LEU A 405 -22.64 20.67 -5.48
C LEU A 405 -21.76 21.55 -6.37
N SER A 406 -22.34 22.21 -7.39
CA SER A 406 -21.60 23.10 -8.30
C SER A 406 -21.00 24.31 -7.57
N ALA A 407 -21.77 24.94 -6.68
CA ALA A 407 -21.30 26.07 -5.88
C ALA A 407 -20.15 25.66 -4.93
N TYR A 408 -20.28 24.52 -4.24
CA TYR A 408 -19.21 23.98 -3.40
C TYR A 408 -17.94 23.71 -4.20
N LEU A 409 -18.08 23.08 -5.37
CA LEU A 409 -16.94 22.77 -6.23
C LEU A 409 -16.24 24.03 -6.75
N LEU A 410 -16.99 25.08 -7.13
CA LEU A 410 -16.40 26.34 -7.59
C LEU A 410 -15.73 27.13 -6.47
N ASN A 411 -16.38 27.21 -5.30
CA ASN A 411 -15.94 28.09 -4.21
C ASN A 411 -14.86 27.43 -3.34
N ASP A 412 -15.14 26.20 -2.89
CA ASP A 412 -14.36 25.55 -1.84
C ASP A 412 -13.30 24.58 -2.40
N VAL A 413 -13.46 24.12 -3.64
CA VAL A 413 -12.57 23.13 -4.25
C VAL A 413 -11.69 23.73 -5.35
N LEU A 414 -12.27 24.54 -6.24
CA LEU A 414 -11.55 25.15 -7.36
C LEU A 414 -11.08 26.58 -7.08
N ALA A 415 -11.65 27.25 -6.06
CA ALA A 415 -11.41 28.67 -5.75
C ALA A 415 -11.64 29.61 -6.95
N LEU A 416 -12.63 29.29 -7.80
CA LEU A 416 -13.03 30.05 -8.99
C LEU A 416 -14.33 30.86 -8.81
N GLY A 417 -14.85 30.89 -7.58
CA GLY A 417 -16.16 31.43 -7.19
C GLY A 417 -16.33 32.95 -7.10
N GLY A 418 -15.54 33.71 -7.86
CA GLY A 418 -15.55 35.18 -7.84
C GLY A 418 -16.73 35.79 -8.58
#